data_AF-A0A2V7B811-F1
#
_entry.id   AF-A0A2V7B811-F1
#
_cell.length_a   1.000
_cell.length_b   1.000
_cell.length_c   1.000
_cell.angle_alpha   90.00
_cell.angle_beta   90.00
_cell.angle_gamma   90.00
#
_symmetry.space_group_name_H-M   'P 1'
#
loop_
_entity.id
_entity.type
_entity.pdbx_description
1 polymer ?
#
loop_
_entity_poly.entity_id
_entity_poly.type
_entity_poly.pdbx_seq_one_letter_code
_entity_poly.pdbx_strand_id
1 'polypeptide(L)'
;MNTLKTLVAAAVVAGGMALALHAGPASAQEVKNDLKDIKQDRREIRQDTKEIRQDRRDLRQDRRELYQDRKTGDKDAVKGDLKDLKEDRKDLKADLKDRRQDRRDLRRDRRDLRRDVREKGEDQK
;
A
#
# COMPACT_ATOMS: atom_id res chain seq x y z
N MET A 1 -19.76 12.61 -22.50
CA MET A 1 -19.93 11.18 -22.12
C MET A 1 -18.81 10.86 -21.15
N ASN A 2 -19.11 10.98 -19.86
CA ASN A 2 -18.14 10.90 -18.77
C ASN A 2 -17.58 9.48 -18.72
N THR A 3 -16.31 9.32 -19.09
CA THR A 3 -15.60 8.05 -18.88
C THR A 3 -15.25 7.97 -17.41
N LEU A 4 -16.23 7.57 -16.59
CA LEU A 4 -16.05 7.06 -15.24
C LEU A 4 -15.09 5.87 -15.31
N LYS A 5 -13.79 6.15 -15.29
CA LYS A 5 -12.78 5.18 -14.90
C LYS A 5 -12.78 5.23 -13.39
N THR A 6 -13.68 4.47 -12.79
CA THR A 6 -13.61 4.12 -11.37
C THR A 6 -12.16 3.76 -11.09
N LEU A 7 -11.45 4.64 -10.37
CA LEU A 7 -10.19 4.23 -9.76
C LEU A 7 -10.54 3.00 -8.97
N VAL A 8 -9.91 1.89 -9.35
CA VAL A 8 -10.03 0.66 -8.60
C VAL A 8 -9.39 1.01 -7.28
N ALA A 9 -10.21 1.37 -6.29
CA ALA A 9 -9.82 1.35 -4.90
C ALA A 9 -9.39 -0.09 -4.67
N ALA A 10 -8.09 -0.33 -4.80
CA ALA A 10 -7.46 -1.57 -4.46
C ALA A 10 -7.48 -1.63 -2.95
N ALA A 11 -8.67 -1.88 -2.40
CA ALA A 11 -8.84 -2.48 -1.10
C ALA A 11 -8.32 -3.91 -1.23
N VAL A 12 -7.01 -4.07 -1.46
CA VAL A 12 -6.33 -5.34 -1.25
C VAL A 12 -6.08 -5.42 0.24
N VAL A 13 -7.12 -5.98 0.84
CA VAL A 13 -7.17 -6.65 2.12
C VAL A 13 -5.94 -7.54 2.36
N ALA A 14 -5.48 -7.51 3.61
CA ALA A 14 -4.76 -8.54 4.34
C ALA A 14 -3.32 -8.90 3.90
N GLY A 15 -2.35 -8.35 4.62
CA GLY A 15 -0.98 -8.85 4.60
C GLY A 15 -0.19 -8.63 5.89
N GLY A 16 -0.79 -8.07 6.94
CA GLY A 16 -0.13 -7.98 8.24
C GLY A 16 -0.22 -9.31 8.99
N MET A 17 0.35 -10.39 8.45
CA MET A 17 0.69 -11.54 9.29
C MET A 17 1.77 -11.04 10.23
N ALA A 18 1.34 -10.45 11.35
CA ALA A 18 2.22 -10.00 12.40
C ALA A 18 3.07 -11.21 12.78
N LEU A 19 4.36 -11.13 12.46
CA LEU A 19 5.36 -12.11 12.82
C LEU A 19 5.17 -12.35 14.32
N ALA A 20 4.57 -13.49 14.65
CA ALA A 20 4.09 -13.75 15.99
C ALA A 20 5.34 -13.91 16.87
N LEU A 21 5.70 -12.84 17.59
CA LEU A 21 6.78 -12.81 18.57
C LEU A 21 6.55 -13.90 19.62
N HIS A 22 7.09 -15.08 19.36
CA HIS A 22 7.23 -16.12 20.35
C HIS A 22 8.58 -15.89 21.04
N ALA A 23 8.54 -15.56 22.34
CA ALA A 23 9.71 -15.31 23.16
C ALA A 23 10.44 -16.60 23.54
N GLY A 24 10.81 -17.41 22.55
CA GLY A 24 11.58 -18.65 22.69
C GLY A 24 12.57 -18.80 21.54
N PRO A 25 13.55 -19.72 21.66
CA PRO A 25 14.54 -19.93 20.61
C PRO A 25 13.82 -20.28 19.31
N ALA A 26 13.90 -19.41 18.31
CA ALA A 26 13.19 -19.64 17.06
C ALA A 26 13.62 -20.99 16.47
N SER A 27 12.76 -21.72 15.78
CA SER A 27 13.18 -22.92 15.05
C SER A 27 13.73 -22.54 13.67
N ALA A 28 14.57 -23.39 13.03
CA ALA A 28 15.03 -23.14 11.65
C ALA A 28 13.86 -23.00 10.66
N GLN A 29 12.74 -23.64 10.99
CA GLN A 29 11.50 -23.57 10.22
C GLN A 29 10.80 -22.21 10.37
N GLU A 30 10.77 -21.61 11.56
CA GLU A 30 10.24 -20.25 11.79
C GLU A 30 11.01 -19.20 11.00
N VAL A 31 12.34 -19.16 11.12
CA VAL A 31 13.19 -18.24 10.34
C VAL A 31 12.94 -18.34 8.84
N LYS A 32 12.68 -19.55 8.34
CA LYS A 32 12.36 -19.78 6.92
C LYS A 32 10.98 -19.23 6.55
N ASN A 33 10.00 -19.32 7.45
CA ASN A 33 8.66 -18.77 7.25
C ASN A 33 8.72 -17.23 7.28
N ASP A 34 9.41 -16.63 8.25
CA ASP A 34 9.61 -15.18 8.36
C ASP A 34 10.22 -14.58 7.09
N LEU A 35 11.20 -15.28 6.51
CA LEU A 35 11.81 -14.88 5.24
C LEU A 35 10.84 -14.95 4.05
N LYS A 36 9.89 -15.88 4.05
CA LYS A 36 8.84 -15.95 3.03
C LYS A 36 7.85 -14.81 3.20
N ASP A 37 7.43 -14.52 4.42
CA ASP A 37 6.46 -13.46 4.73
C ASP A 37 7.06 -12.10 4.35
N ILE A 38 8.29 -11.79 4.79
CA ILE A 38 9.04 -10.59 4.37
C ILE A 38 9.17 -10.47 2.84
N LYS A 39 9.26 -11.59 2.12
CA LYS A 39 9.33 -11.59 0.65
C LYS A 39 7.97 -11.29 0.03
N GLN A 40 6.90 -11.76 0.65
CA GLN A 40 5.52 -11.46 0.26
C GLN A 40 5.20 -9.98 0.49
N ASP A 41 5.44 -9.42 1.68
CA ASP A 41 5.18 -8.00 1.97
C ASP A 41 5.91 -7.07 0.99
N ARG A 42 7.15 -7.43 0.63
CA ARG A 42 7.92 -6.68 -0.37
C ARG A 42 7.26 -6.69 -1.75
N ARG A 43 6.54 -7.75 -2.12
CA ARG A 43 5.81 -7.84 -3.38
C ARG A 43 4.54 -7.01 -3.33
N GLU A 44 3.79 -7.10 -2.23
CA GLU A 44 2.57 -6.33 -1.98
C GLU A 44 2.88 -4.82 -2.01
N ILE A 45 3.85 -4.34 -1.21
CA ILE A 45 4.28 -2.93 -1.22
C ILE A 45 4.69 -2.44 -2.63
N ARG A 46 5.27 -3.32 -3.45
CA ARG A 46 5.62 -2.98 -4.84
C ARG A 46 4.39 -2.85 -5.72
N GLN A 47 3.38 -3.68 -5.50
CA GLN A 47 2.09 -3.60 -6.18
C GLN A 47 1.34 -2.32 -5.78
N ASP A 48 1.19 -2.02 -4.50
CA ASP A 48 0.54 -0.76 -4.05
C ASP A 48 1.26 0.46 -4.61
N THR A 49 2.60 0.39 -4.70
CA THR A 49 3.39 1.48 -5.30
C THR A 49 3.06 1.69 -6.79
N LYS A 50 2.72 0.62 -7.53
CA LYS A 50 2.28 0.73 -8.93
C LYS A 50 0.86 1.28 -9.02
N GLU A 51 -0.04 0.79 -8.19
CA GLU A 51 -1.45 1.25 -8.12
C GLU A 51 -1.51 2.74 -7.76
N ILE A 52 -0.85 3.17 -6.68
CA ILE A 52 -0.73 4.59 -6.31
C ILE A 52 -0.13 5.46 -7.42
N ARG A 53 0.75 4.91 -8.27
CA ARG A 53 1.28 5.65 -9.43
C ARG A 53 0.24 5.80 -10.52
N GLN A 54 -0.61 4.80 -10.71
CA GLN A 54 -1.73 4.83 -11.64
C GLN A 54 -2.78 5.84 -11.16
N ASP A 55 -3.19 5.81 -9.89
CA ASP A 55 -4.16 6.76 -9.33
C ASP A 55 -3.69 8.21 -9.47
N ARG A 56 -2.39 8.45 -9.29
CA ARG A 56 -1.78 9.77 -9.51
C ARG A 56 -1.79 10.22 -10.96
N ARG A 57 -1.80 9.29 -11.93
CA ARG A 57 -1.92 9.62 -13.36
C ARG A 57 -3.37 9.95 -13.69
N ASP A 58 -4.31 9.19 -13.17
CA ASP A 58 -5.74 9.39 -13.40
C ASP A 58 -6.19 10.71 -12.77
N LEU A 59 -5.80 11.00 -11.52
CA LEU A 59 -6.01 12.33 -10.90
C LEU A 59 -5.43 13.51 -11.70
N ARG A 60 -4.37 13.29 -12.49
CA ARG A 60 -3.84 14.33 -13.38
C ARG A 60 -4.69 14.48 -14.64
N GLN A 61 -5.28 13.40 -15.13
CA GLN A 61 -6.23 13.42 -16.23
C GLN A 61 -7.52 14.12 -15.80
N ASP A 62 -8.11 13.75 -14.66
CA ASP A 62 -9.37 14.36 -14.19
C ASP A 62 -9.22 15.85 -13.95
N ARG A 63 -8.05 16.29 -13.47
CA ARG A 63 -7.74 17.74 -13.36
C ARG A 63 -7.69 18.46 -14.70
N ARG A 64 -7.31 17.79 -15.78
CA ARG A 64 -7.31 18.37 -17.14
C ARG A 64 -8.73 18.44 -17.67
N GLU A 65 -9.54 17.42 -17.42
CA GLU A 65 -10.97 17.39 -17.77
C GLU A 65 -11.71 18.52 -17.05
N LEU A 66 -11.54 18.65 -15.74
CA LEU A 66 -12.08 19.77 -14.96
C LEU A 66 -11.67 21.14 -15.50
N TYR A 67 -10.43 21.28 -15.97
CA TYR A 67 -9.98 22.54 -16.57
C TYR A 67 -10.68 22.83 -17.90
N GLN A 68 -10.93 21.81 -18.72
CA GLN A 68 -11.67 21.93 -19.98
C GLN A 68 -13.13 22.29 -19.71
N ASP A 69 -13.79 21.62 -18.76
CA ASP A 69 -15.19 21.88 -18.44
C ASP A 69 -15.39 23.27 -17.84
N ARG A 70 -14.43 23.72 -17.03
CA ARG A 70 -14.42 25.12 -16.55
C ARG A 70 -14.24 26.12 -17.69
N LYS A 71 -13.49 25.76 -18.74
CA LYS A 71 -13.25 26.63 -19.91
C LYS A 71 -14.48 26.69 -20.82
N THR A 72 -15.19 25.59 -21.00
CA THR A 72 -16.44 25.52 -21.79
C THR A 72 -17.64 26.07 -21.03
N GLY A 73 -17.55 26.22 -19.71
CA GLY A 73 -18.61 26.76 -18.87
C GLY A 73 -19.66 25.73 -18.45
N ASP A 74 -19.36 24.43 -18.59
CA ASP A 74 -20.23 23.34 -18.16
C ASP A 74 -20.16 23.18 -16.63
N LYS A 75 -21.09 23.85 -15.94
CA LYS A 75 -21.12 23.89 -14.48
C LYS A 75 -21.48 22.54 -13.85
N ASP A 76 -22.29 21.74 -14.53
CA ASP A 76 -22.73 20.45 -14.01
C ASP A 76 -21.60 19.42 -14.12
N ALA A 77 -20.87 19.41 -15.24
CA ALA A 77 -19.67 18.59 -15.40
C ALA A 77 -18.59 18.98 -14.36
N VAL A 78 -18.30 20.27 -14.20
CA VAL A 78 -17.39 20.79 -13.16
C VAL A 78 -17.76 20.30 -11.76
N LYS A 79 -19.05 20.27 -11.42
CA LYS A 79 -19.51 19.81 -10.10
C LYS A 79 -19.28 18.31 -9.93
N GLY A 80 -19.50 17.52 -10.98
CA GLY A 80 -19.18 16.09 -11.03
C GLY A 80 -17.69 15.85 -10.80
N ASP A 81 -16.85 16.45 -11.64
CA ASP A 81 -15.39 16.31 -11.59
C ASP A 81 -14.81 16.70 -10.23
N LEU A 82 -15.32 17.76 -9.60
CA LEU A 82 -14.87 18.17 -8.26
C LEU A 82 -15.22 17.15 -7.18
N LYS A 83 -16.36 16.47 -7.32
CA LYS A 83 -16.77 15.40 -6.39
C LYS A 83 -15.88 14.18 -6.58
N ASP A 84 -15.65 13.77 -7.83
CA ASP A 84 -14.84 12.60 -8.15
C ASP A 84 -13.38 12.83 -7.70
N LEU A 85 -12.78 13.97 -8.05
CA LEU A 85 -11.46 14.39 -7.57
C LEU A 85 -11.32 14.44 -6.05
N LYS A 86 -12.42 14.64 -5.32
CA LYS A 86 -12.41 14.65 -3.85
C LYS A 86 -12.36 13.22 -3.30
N GLU A 87 -13.16 12.31 -3.84
CA GLU A 87 -13.14 10.90 -3.44
C GLU A 87 -11.80 10.25 -3.85
N ASP A 88 -11.32 10.46 -5.08
CA ASP A 88 -10.05 9.91 -5.54
C ASP A 88 -8.86 10.36 -4.68
N ARG A 89 -8.87 11.60 -4.19
CA ARG A 89 -7.85 12.09 -3.25
C ARG A 89 -7.95 11.47 -1.88
N LYS A 90 -9.16 11.12 -1.44
CA LYS A 90 -9.39 10.47 -0.16
C LYS A 90 -8.90 9.03 -0.22
N ASP A 91 -9.20 8.33 -1.31
CA ASP A 91 -8.76 6.95 -1.55
C ASP A 91 -7.24 6.89 -1.67
N LEU A 92 -6.63 7.72 -2.53
CA LEU A 92 -5.17 7.83 -2.62
C LEU A 92 -4.51 8.12 -1.25
N LYS A 93 -5.17 8.89 -0.38
CA LYS A 93 -4.66 9.17 0.97
C LYS A 93 -4.73 7.93 1.86
N ALA A 94 -5.77 7.11 1.74
CA ALA A 94 -5.87 5.83 2.43
C ALA A 94 -4.76 4.88 1.97
N ASP A 95 -4.58 4.69 0.65
CA ASP A 95 -3.54 3.80 0.11
C ASP A 95 -2.12 4.23 0.53
N LEU A 96 -1.87 5.54 0.56
CA LEU A 96 -0.60 6.08 1.04
C LEU A 96 -0.36 5.81 2.53
N LYS A 97 -1.42 5.75 3.34
CA LYS A 97 -1.37 5.43 4.77
C LYS A 97 -1.13 3.94 4.97
N ASP A 98 -1.83 3.09 4.24
CA ASP A 98 -1.72 1.64 4.36
C ASP A 98 -0.33 1.17 3.93
N ARG A 99 0.15 1.60 2.76
CA ARG A 99 1.53 1.33 2.33
C ARG A 99 2.59 1.83 3.31
N ARG A 100 2.30 2.91 4.06
CA ARG A 100 3.22 3.40 5.10
C ARG A 100 3.23 2.46 6.31
N GLN A 101 2.08 1.91 6.68
CA GLN A 101 1.94 0.91 7.73
C GLN A 101 2.66 -0.39 7.34
N ASP A 102 2.46 -0.91 6.12
CA ASP A 102 3.13 -2.13 5.65
C ASP A 102 4.66 -1.97 5.65
N ARG A 103 5.15 -0.80 5.24
CA ARG A 103 6.59 -0.48 5.34
C ARG A 103 7.11 -0.44 6.78
N ARG A 104 6.26 -0.11 7.76
CA ARG A 104 6.62 -0.09 9.18
C ARG A 104 6.67 -1.51 9.72
N ASP A 105 5.71 -2.35 9.35
CA ASP A 105 5.63 -3.73 9.81
C ASP A 105 6.76 -4.56 9.21
N LEU A 106 7.02 -4.45 7.90
CA LEU A 106 8.20 -5.03 7.25
C LEU A 106 9.55 -4.62 7.88
N ARG A 107 9.62 -3.44 8.52
CA ARG A 107 10.82 -3.02 9.26
C ARG A 107 10.92 -3.68 10.63
N ARG A 108 9.80 -3.96 11.28
CA ARG A 108 9.73 -4.71 12.55
C ARG A 108 10.09 -6.17 12.29
N ASP A 109 9.47 -6.80 11.31
CA ASP A 109 9.70 -8.20 10.94
C ASP A 109 11.19 -8.48 10.67
N ARG A 110 11.86 -7.59 9.94
CA ARG A 110 13.31 -7.70 9.72
C ARG A 110 14.16 -7.52 10.97
N ARG A 111 13.69 -6.73 11.93
CA ARG A 111 14.40 -6.51 13.20
C ARG A 111 14.26 -7.75 14.07
N ASP A 112 13.06 -8.33 14.11
CA ASP A 112 12.75 -9.50 14.93
C ASP A 112 13.48 -10.72 14.37
N LEU A 113 13.40 -10.98 13.06
CA LEU A 113 14.20 -12.00 12.39
C LEU A 113 15.71 -11.86 12.66
N ARG A 114 16.24 -10.62 12.73
CA ARG A 114 17.65 -10.40 13.05
C ARG A 114 17.99 -10.78 14.49
N ARG A 115 17.07 -10.61 15.45
CA ARG A 115 17.24 -11.04 16.84
C ARG A 115 17.22 -12.56 16.92
N ASP A 116 16.24 -13.20 16.30
CA ASP A 116 16.06 -14.65 16.32
C ASP A 116 17.26 -15.39 15.74
N VAL A 117 17.81 -14.87 14.63
CA VAL A 117 19.03 -15.42 14.01
C VAL A 117 20.26 -15.24 14.92
N ARG A 118 20.33 -14.14 15.68
CA ARG A 118 21.44 -13.88 16.60
C ARG A 118 21.38 -14.81 17.82
N GLU A 119 20.20 -14.96 18.43
CA GLU A 119 20.00 -15.79 19.62
C GLU A 119 20.38 -17.26 19.33
N LYS A 120 19.97 -17.80 18.18
CA LYS A 120 20.43 -19.12 17.72
C LYS A 120 21.95 -19.27 17.61
N GLY A 121 22.62 -18.23 17.13
CA GLY A 121 24.07 -18.24 16.97
C GLY A 121 24.82 -18.17 18.29
N GLU A 122 24.16 -17.67 19.34
CA GLU A 122 24.67 -17.64 20.71
C GLU A 122 24.40 -18.98 21.43
N ASP A 123 23.23 -19.62 21.21
CA ASP A 123 22.90 -20.96 21.77
C ASP A 123 23.77 -22.10 21.22
N GLN A 124 24.39 -21.92 20.05
CA GLN A 124 25.26 -22.92 19.41
C GLN A 124 26.75 -22.83 19.83
N LYS A 125 27.10 -21.92 20.76
CA LYS A 125 28.47 -21.73 21.27
C LYS A 125 28.64 -22.31 22.66
#